data_AF-G4TW21-F1
#
_entry.id   AF-G4TW21-F1
#
_cell.length_a   1.000
_cell.length_b   1.000
_cell.length_c   1.000
_cell.angle_alpha   90.00
_cell.angle_beta   90.00
_cell.angle_gamma   90.00
#
_symmetry.space_group_name_H-M   'P 1'
#
loop_
_entity.id
_entity.type
_entity.pdbx_description
1 polymer ?
#
loop_
_entity_poly.entity_id
_entity_poly.type
_entity_poly.pdbx_seq_one_letter_code
_entity_poly.pdbx_strand_id
1 'polypeptide(L)'
;MQSYQHAPVYTQYPTELPPTFPVGAHQTTPLVNVTELQAHLRLLGAISKLKSDVQSQSQGISARSKDVAWVVFVNRAVFRFFTWAGALWERFIPGLDETLVPPLDVLMVWHTYLLNPRAYFEDSQRMESVYANNLRNLAYVNGLPDGLTS
;
A
#
# COMPACT_ATOMS: atom_id res chain seq x y z
N MET A 1 -5.84 12.31 -57.33
CA MET A 1 -6.88 12.33 -56.29
C MET A 1 -6.21 11.98 -54.97
N GLN A 2 -6.00 12.96 -54.08
CA GLN A 2 -5.31 12.75 -52.80
C GLN A 2 -6.34 12.29 -51.75
N SER A 3 -6.17 11.08 -51.23
CA SER A 3 -6.98 10.53 -50.14
C SER A 3 -6.52 11.12 -48.81
N TYR A 4 -7.31 12.04 -48.25
CA TYR A 4 -7.09 12.59 -46.90
C TYR A 4 -7.49 11.56 -45.84
N GLN A 5 -6.50 10.86 -45.31
CA GLN A 5 -6.66 9.96 -44.17
C GLN A 5 -6.83 10.81 -42.90
N HIS A 6 -8.05 10.86 -42.37
CA HIS A 6 -8.32 11.58 -41.11
C HIS A 6 -7.62 10.86 -39.95
N ALA A 7 -6.96 11.62 -39.08
CA ALA A 7 -6.35 11.08 -37.87
C ALA A 7 -7.43 10.40 -37.00
N PRO A 8 -7.11 9.28 -36.32
CA PRO A 8 -8.07 8.62 -35.45
C PRO A 8 -8.56 9.59 -34.37
N VAL A 9 -9.87 9.72 -34.26
CA VAL A 9 -10.51 10.49 -33.19
C VAL A 9 -10.31 9.71 -31.89
N TYR A 10 -9.41 10.19 -31.03
CA TYR A 10 -9.28 9.65 -29.69
C TYR A 10 -10.47 10.13 -28.86
N THR A 11 -11.45 9.26 -28.65
CA THR A 11 -12.48 9.49 -27.63
C THR A 11 -11.81 9.50 -26.27
N GLN A 12 -12.01 10.56 -25.49
CA GLN A 12 -11.51 10.66 -24.12
C GLN A 12 -12.00 9.44 -23.33
N TYR A 13 -11.07 8.64 -22.78
CA TYR A 13 -11.44 7.51 -21.94
C TYR A 13 -12.27 8.03 -20.76
N PRO A 14 -13.43 7.41 -20.46
CA PRO A 14 -14.23 7.84 -19.33
C PRO A 14 -13.39 7.76 -18.06
N THR A 15 -13.22 8.90 -17.39
CA THR A 15 -12.44 9.03 -16.14
C THR A 15 -13.24 8.56 -14.92
N GLU A 16 -14.50 8.15 -15.11
CA GLU A 16 -15.41 7.72 -14.05
C GLU A 16 -15.79 6.25 -14.24
N LEU A 17 -15.82 5.51 -13.13
CA LEU A 17 -16.26 4.12 -13.12
C LEU A 17 -17.80 4.10 -13.22
N PRO A 18 -18.38 3.18 -14.02
CA PRO A 18 -19.81 2.89 -13.96
C PRO A 18 -20.32 2.72 -12.52
N PRO A 19 -21.57 3.16 -12.23
CA PRO A 19 -22.11 3.12 -10.88
C PRO A 19 -22.22 1.70 -10.32
N THR A 20 -22.34 0.69 -11.20
CA THR A 20 -22.27 -0.73 -10.85
C THR A 20 -21.67 -1.55 -11.98
N PHE A 21 -21.13 -2.72 -11.65
CA PHE A 21 -20.69 -3.73 -12.60
C PHE A 21 -21.27 -5.10 -12.25
N PRO A 22 -21.55 -5.95 -13.24
CA PRO A 22 -22.00 -7.32 -12.98
C PRO A 22 -20.84 -8.18 -12.48
N VAL A 23 -20.96 -8.73 -11.27
CA VAL A 23 -20.06 -9.75 -10.70
C VAL A 23 -20.91 -10.99 -10.39
N GLY A 24 -20.84 -11.99 -11.27
CA GLY A 24 -21.73 -13.15 -11.20
C GLY A 24 -23.20 -12.74 -11.37
N ALA A 25 -24.04 -13.05 -10.38
CA ALA A 25 -25.46 -12.69 -10.36
C ALA A 25 -25.76 -11.33 -9.69
N HIS A 26 -24.74 -10.63 -9.18
CA HIS A 26 -24.91 -9.42 -8.39
C HIS A 26 -24.40 -8.19 -9.14
N GLN A 27 -25.14 -7.08 -9.01
CA GLN A 27 -24.63 -5.75 -9.36
C GLN A 27 -23.81 -5.23 -8.19
N THR A 28 -22.51 -5.04 -8.41
CA THR A 28 -21.58 -4.60 -7.37
C THR A 28 -21.16 -3.16 -7.67
N THR A 29 -21.23 -2.29 -6.66
CA THR A 29 -20.68 -0.94 -6.76
C THR A 29 -19.15 -1.00 -6.81
N PRO A 30 -18.47 -0.03 -7.46
CA PRO A 30 -17.02 0.05 -7.42
C PRO A 30 -16.50 -0.01 -5.98
N LEU A 31 -15.64 -0.99 -5.67
CA LEU A 31 -15.00 -1.13 -4.36
C LEU A 31 -13.88 -0.11 -4.15
N VAL A 32 -13.34 0.41 -5.26
CA VAL A 32 -12.32 1.44 -5.28
C VAL A 32 -12.68 2.50 -6.31
N ASN A 33 -12.40 3.75 -6.01
CA ASN A 33 -12.56 4.85 -6.97
C ASN A 33 -11.25 5.13 -7.74
N VAL A 34 -11.34 5.96 -8.78
CA VAL A 34 -10.19 6.28 -9.64
C VAL A 34 -9.08 6.99 -8.87
N THR A 35 -9.42 7.82 -7.88
CA THR A 35 -8.44 8.50 -7.03
C THR A 35 -7.65 7.51 -6.18
N GLU A 36 -8.33 6.53 -5.57
CA GLU A 36 -7.70 5.46 -4.78
C GLU A 36 -6.80 4.59 -5.65
N LEU A 37 -7.28 4.19 -6.85
CA LEU A 37 -6.47 3.45 -7.80
C LEU A 37 -5.23 4.23 -8.21
N GLN A 38 -5.37 5.52 -8.53
CA GLN A 38 -4.26 6.38 -8.89
C GLN A 38 -3.28 6.56 -7.72
N ALA A 39 -3.76 6.70 -6.48
CA ALA A 39 -2.93 6.77 -5.29
C ALA A 39 -2.15 5.48 -5.07
N HIS A 40 -2.81 4.32 -5.22
CA HIS A 40 -2.16 3.01 -5.12
C HIS A 40 -1.07 2.83 -6.19
N LEU A 41 -1.35 3.18 -7.45
CA LEU A 41 -0.36 3.11 -8.53
C LEU A 41 0.84 4.05 -8.29
N ARG A 42 0.60 5.25 -7.75
CA ARG A 42 1.67 6.17 -7.34
C ARG A 42 2.52 5.58 -6.22
N LEU A 43 1.91 4.94 -5.24
CA LEU A 43 2.62 4.24 -4.17
C LEU A 43 3.49 3.11 -4.73
N LEU A 44 2.94 2.27 -5.63
CA LEU A 44 3.71 1.21 -6.30
C LEU A 44 4.89 1.78 -7.11
N GLY A 45 4.66 2.89 -7.82
CA GLY A 45 5.72 3.61 -8.53
C GLY A 45 6.82 4.11 -7.59
N ALA A 46 6.45 4.67 -6.44
CA ALA A 46 7.39 5.13 -5.43
C ALA A 46 8.21 3.98 -4.83
N ILE A 47 7.58 2.83 -4.53
CA ILE A 47 8.27 1.63 -4.04
C ILE A 47 9.26 1.09 -5.09
N SER A 48 8.86 1.06 -6.36
CA SER A 48 9.74 0.63 -7.46
C SER A 48 10.95 1.55 -7.61
N LYS A 49 10.72 2.86 -7.53
CA LYS A 49 11.80 3.86 -7.53
C LYS A 49 12.72 3.70 -6.33
N LEU A 50 12.18 3.51 -5.12
CA LEU A 50 12.95 3.27 -3.91
C LEU A 50 13.91 2.09 -4.06
N LYS A 51 13.43 0.96 -4.61
CA LYS A 51 14.28 -0.20 -4.90
C LYS A 51 15.41 0.15 -5.87
N SER A 52 15.08 0.85 -6.96
CA SER A 52 16.07 1.27 -7.96
C SER A 52 17.14 2.19 -7.35
N ASP A 53 16.72 3.15 -6.53
CA ASP A 53 17.60 4.10 -5.86
C ASP A 53 18.54 3.37 -4.88
N VAL A 54 18.04 2.44 -4.06
CA VAL A 54 18.85 1.60 -3.15
C VAL A 54 19.87 0.75 -3.92
N GLN A 55 19.47 0.14 -5.04
CA GLN A 55 20.35 -0.71 -5.86
C GLN A 55 21.39 0.10 -6.66
N SER A 56 21.18 1.41 -6.84
CA SER A 56 22.11 2.30 -7.53
C SER A 56 23.24 2.83 -6.64
N GLN A 57 23.17 2.62 -5.32
CA GLN A 57 24.15 3.13 -4.37
C GLN A 57 25.50 2.43 -4.54
N SER A 58 26.55 3.22 -4.82
CA SER A 58 27.92 2.75 -5.04
C SER A 58 28.84 2.87 -3.82
N GLN A 59 28.34 3.36 -2.69
CA GLN A 59 29.12 3.64 -1.48
C GLN A 59 28.47 3.00 -0.24
N GLY A 60 29.28 2.38 0.64
CA GLY A 60 28.86 1.78 1.91
C GLY A 60 28.88 0.24 1.97
N ILE A 61 28.47 -0.35 3.10
CA ILE A 61 28.44 -1.81 3.37
C ILE A 61 27.62 -2.58 2.31
N SER A 62 26.66 -1.89 1.70
CA SER A 62 25.79 -2.32 0.60
C SER A 62 26.49 -2.47 -0.75
N ALA A 63 27.71 -1.95 -0.92
CA ALA A 63 28.41 -1.88 -2.22
C ALA A 63 28.96 -3.22 -2.74
N ARG A 64 28.70 -4.35 -2.04
CA ARG A 64 29.17 -5.68 -2.46
C ARG A 64 28.34 -6.28 -3.59
N SER A 65 27.01 -6.07 -3.59
CA SER A 65 26.12 -6.41 -4.70
C SER A 65 24.76 -5.71 -4.54
N LYS A 66 24.05 -5.50 -5.65
CA LYS A 66 22.71 -4.88 -5.68
C LYS A 66 21.71 -5.63 -4.79
N ASP A 67 21.82 -6.96 -4.73
CA ASP A 67 20.92 -7.79 -3.94
C ASP A 67 21.23 -7.69 -2.44
N VAL A 68 22.52 -7.64 -2.06
CA VAL A 68 22.92 -7.42 -0.67
C VAL A 68 22.46 -6.05 -0.19
N ALA A 69 22.58 -5.01 -1.03
CA ALA A 69 22.08 -3.67 -0.73
C ALA A 69 20.58 -3.69 -0.42
N TRP A 70 19.80 -4.37 -1.27
CA TRP A 70 18.36 -4.50 -1.08
C TRP A 70 18.00 -5.27 0.19
N VAL A 71 18.67 -6.40 0.46
CA VAL A 71 18.43 -7.20 1.67
C VAL A 71 18.73 -6.41 2.94
N VAL A 72 19.87 -5.69 3.00
CA VAL A 72 20.22 -4.87 4.16
C VAL A 72 19.18 -3.76 4.37
N PHE A 73 18.75 -3.12 3.28
CA PHE A 73 17.72 -2.10 3.31
C PHE A 73 16.39 -2.65 3.84
N VAL A 74 15.91 -3.77 3.30
CA VAL A 74 14.65 -4.39 3.72
C VAL A 74 14.69 -4.76 5.19
N ASN A 75 15.78 -5.35 5.70
CA ASN A 75 15.90 -5.68 7.13
C ASN A 75 15.78 -4.43 8.02
N ARG A 76 16.38 -3.32 7.61
CA ARG A 76 16.23 -2.03 8.32
C ARG A 76 14.80 -1.52 8.24
N ALA A 77 14.17 -1.60 7.08
CA ALA A 77 12.78 -1.20 6.89
C ALA A 77 11.82 -2.01 7.77
N VAL A 78 12.02 -3.34 7.89
CA VAL A 78 11.22 -4.21 8.77
C VAL A 78 11.40 -3.80 10.23
N PHE A 79 12.63 -3.53 10.67
CA PHE A 79 12.87 -3.06 12.03
C PHE A 79 12.20 -1.70 12.31
N ARG A 80 12.27 -0.77 11.35
CA ARG A 80 11.59 0.53 11.43
C ARG A 80 10.08 0.37 11.47
N PHE A 81 9.51 -0.55 10.69
CA PHE A 81 8.10 -0.89 10.74
C PHE A 81 7.70 -1.42 12.12
N PHE A 82 8.46 -2.37 12.67
CA PHE A 82 8.18 -2.92 14.00
C PHE A 82 8.22 -1.84 15.08
N THR A 83 9.21 -0.94 15.03
CA THR A 83 9.34 0.18 15.97
C THR A 83 8.19 1.17 15.82
N TRP A 84 7.81 1.51 14.58
CA TRP A 84 6.70 2.41 14.29
C TRP A 84 5.36 1.81 14.75
N ALA A 85 5.07 0.57 14.38
CA ALA A 85 3.85 -0.14 14.76
C ALA A 85 3.77 -0.45 16.25
N GLY A 86 4.92 -0.59 16.94
CA GLY A 86 4.99 -0.76 18.38
C GLY A 86 4.99 0.53 19.19
N ALA A 87 5.03 1.70 18.54
CA ALA A 87 5.06 2.98 19.22
C ALA A 87 3.72 3.28 19.93
N LEU A 88 3.79 4.00 21.04
CA LEU A 88 2.60 4.55 21.68
C LEU A 88 2.08 5.71 20.82
N TRP A 89 1.17 5.42 19.91
CA TRP A 89 0.40 6.45 19.25
C TRP A 89 -0.58 7.01 20.28
N GLU A 90 -0.46 8.30 20.59
CA GLU A 90 -1.52 8.98 21.35
C GLU A 90 -2.85 8.74 20.62
N ARG A 91 -3.92 8.58 21.40
CA ARG A 91 -5.21 7.93 21.07
C ARG A 91 -6.06 8.62 19.99
N PHE A 92 -5.43 9.29 19.02
CA PHE A 92 -6.01 9.98 17.90
C PHE A 92 -5.54 9.29 16.61
N ILE A 93 -6.34 8.33 16.12
CA ILE A 93 -6.26 7.92 14.72
C ILE A 93 -7.60 8.24 14.02
N PRO A 94 -7.91 9.52 13.79
CA PRO A 94 -8.75 9.89 12.65
C PRO A 94 -7.83 10.11 11.45
N GLY A 95 -7.71 9.06 10.62
CA GLY A 95 -7.18 9.10 9.25
C GLY A 95 -5.84 9.81 9.08
N LEU A 96 -4.73 9.07 9.25
CA LEU A 96 -3.37 9.40 8.77
C LEU A 96 -3.21 10.87 8.38
N ASP A 97 -3.20 11.75 9.39
CA ASP A 97 -2.80 13.15 9.19
C ASP A 97 -1.46 13.15 8.44
N GLU A 98 -1.23 14.11 7.54
CA GLU A 98 0.01 14.17 6.74
C GLU A 98 1.26 14.16 7.64
N THR A 99 1.09 14.54 8.91
CA THR A 99 2.08 14.50 9.99
C THR A 99 2.44 13.10 10.51
N LEU A 100 1.58 12.10 10.30
CA LEU A 100 1.70 10.74 10.83
C LEU A 100 1.93 9.67 9.73
N VAL A 101 2.04 10.08 8.47
CA VAL A 101 2.36 9.16 7.38
C VAL A 101 3.77 8.60 7.59
N PRO A 102 3.94 7.27 7.76
CA PRO A 102 5.25 6.72 7.98
C PRO A 102 6.12 6.84 6.70
N PRO A 103 7.45 6.80 6.85
CA PRO A 103 8.38 6.83 5.72
C PRO A 103 8.09 5.74 4.68
N LEU A 104 8.44 5.99 3.41
CA LEU A 104 8.10 5.13 2.27
C LEU A 104 8.56 3.67 2.43
N ASP A 105 9.68 3.43 3.09
CA ASP A 105 10.19 2.08 3.35
C ASP A 105 9.36 1.31 4.38
N VAL A 106 8.82 2.01 5.39
CA VAL A 106 7.86 1.45 6.35
C VAL A 106 6.53 1.16 5.65
N LEU A 107 6.05 2.07 4.80
CA LEU A 107 4.86 1.85 3.96
C LEU A 107 5.02 0.64 3.04
N MET A 108 6.19 0.44 2.44
CA MET A 108 6.48 -0.72 1.61
C MET A 108 6.35 -2.04 2.39
N VAL A 109 6.91 -2.09 3.61
CA VAL A 109 6.80 -3.28 4.48
C VAL A 109 5.35 -3.54 4.84
N TRP A 110 4.63 -2.49 5.28
CA TRP A 110 3.22 -2.62 5.64
C TRP A 110 2.36 -3.06 4.45
N HIS A 111 2.54 -2.46 3.27
CA HIS A 111 1.86 -2.86 2.03
C HIS A 111 2.10 -4.34 1.71
N THR A 112 3.36 -4.79 1.76
CA THR A 112 3.71 -6.19 1.47
C THR A 112 3.10 -7.15 2.49
N TYR A 113 2.99 -6.72 3.74
CA TYR A 113 2.37 -7.51 4.79
C TYR A 113 0.85 -7.66 4.59
N LEU A 114 0.18 -6.61 4.12
CA LEU A 114 -1.25 -6.64 3.76
C LEU A 114 -1.56 -7.57 2.58
N LEU A 115 -0.57 -7.91 1.73
CA LEU A 115 -0.73 -8.91 0.67
C LEU A 115 -0.91 -10.34 1.22
N ASN A 116 -0.61 -10.58 2.51
CA ASN A 116 -0.90 -11.83 3.20
C ASN A 116 -1.91 -11.58 4.34
N PRO A 117 -3.21 -11.45 4.02
CA PRO A 117 -4.23 -11.03 4.97
C PRO A 117 -4.38 -12.00 6.15
N ARG A 118 -4.11 -13.30 5.94
CA ARG A 118 -4.16 -14.31 7.00
C ARG A 118 -3.07 -14.09 8.05
N ALA A 119 -1.82 -13.91 7.61
CA ALA A 119 -0.70 -13.66 8.51
C ALA A 119 -0.89 -12.34 9.28
N TYR A 120 -1.32 -11.28 8.58
CA TYR A 120 -1.61 -9.99 9.21
C TYR A 120 -2.69 -10.11 10.29
N PHE A 121 -3.79 -10.81 9.97
CA PHE A 121 -4.88 -11.03 10.92
C PHE A 121 -4.41 -11.82 12.14
N GLU A 122 -3.74 -12.96 11.94
CA GLU A 122 -3.24 -13.78 13.04
C GLU A 122 -2.33 -12.99 13.97
N ASP A 123 -1.37 -12.24 13.45
CA ASP A 123 -0.43 -11.45 14.26
C ASP A 123 -1.12 -10.29 14.99
N SER A 124 -2.18 -9.71 14.42
CA SER A 124 -3.00 -8.69 15.09
C SER A 124 -3.77 -9.23 16.30
N GLN A 125 -4.02 -10.55 16.34
CA GLN A 125 -4.76 -11.22 17.41
C GLN A 125 -3.86 -12.01 18.37
N ARG A 126 -2.68 -12.44 17.92
CA ARG A 126 -1.80 -13.39 18.63
C ARG A 126 -1.05 -12.77 19.81
N MET A 127 -0.79 -11.47 19.80
CA MET A 127 -0.01 -10.81 20.84
C MET A 127 -0.88 -9.83 21.62
N GLU A 128 -0.96 -9.91 22.94
CA GLU A 128 -1.58 -8.84 23.76
C GLU A 128 -0.59 -7.70 24.00
N SER A 129 -0.06 -7.14 22.91
CA SER A 129 0.95 -6.08 22.94
C SER A 129 0.40 -4.77 22.37
N VAL A 130 1.07 -3.65 22.67
CA VAL A 130 0.81 -2.36 22.00
C VAL A 130 0.89 -2.53 20.48
N TYR A 131 1.88 -3.29 20.00
CA TYR A 131 2.07 -3.60 18.58
C TYR A 131 0.83 -4.26 17.94
N ALA A 132 0.28 -5.31 18.53
CA ALA A 132 -0.89 -5.99 17.97
C ALA A 132 -2.17 -5.16 18.06
N ASN A 133 -2.37 -4.42 19.16
CA ASN A 133 -3.47 -3.44 19.25
C ASN A 133 -3.36 -2.39 18.14
N ASN A 134 -2.15 -1.91 17.86
CA ASN A 134 -1.86 -0.98 16.79
C ASN A 134 -2.10 -1.59 15.40
N LEU A 135 -1.66 -2.83 15.14
CA LEU A 135 -1.96 -3.54 13.90
C LEU A 135 -3.46 -3.69 13.66
N ARG A 136 -4.21 -3.99 14.73
CA ARG A 136 -5.66 -4.09 14.68
C ARG A 136 -6.29 -2.72 14.37
N ASN A 137 -5.86 -1.65 15.03
CA ASN A 137 -6.32 -0.30 14.74
C ASN A 137 -6.04 0.12 13.29
N LEU A 138 -4.85 -0.20 12.77
CA LEU A 138 -4.48 0.03 11.37
C LEU A 138 -5.36 -0.75 10.39
N ALA A 139 -5.82 -1.96 10.75
CA ALA A 139 -6.77 -2.71 9.93
C ALA A 139 -8.16 -2.06 9.93
N TYR A 140 -8.62 -1.57 11.07
CA TYR A 140 -9.93 -0.91 11.19
C TYR A 140 -10.01 0.41 10.41
N VAL A 141 -8.92 1.18 10.33
CA VAL A 141 -8.84 2.39 9.47
C VAL A 141 -9.02 2.07 7.99
N ASN A 142 -8.77 0.83 7.55
CA ASN A 142 -8.93 0.37 6.17
C ASN A 142 -10.31 -0.28 5.88
N GLY A 143 -11.30 -0.13 6.76
CA GLY A 143 -12.70 -0.44 6.45
C GLY A 143 -13.08 -1.93 6.47
N LEU A 144 -12.52 -2.74 7.37
CA LEU A 144 -13.06 -4.08 7.64
C LEU A 144 -14.25 -3.94 8.61
N PRO A 145 -15.51 -4.19 8.20
CA PRO A 145 -16.66 -4.06 9.09
C PRO A 145 -16.67 -5.21 10.11
N ASP A 146 -17.03 -4.88 11.35
CA ASP A 146 -17.34 -5.85 12.40
C ASP A 146 -18.45 -6.80 11.91
N GLY A 147 -18.09 -8.05 11.64
CA GLY A 147 -19.00 -8.93 10.92
C GLY A 147 -18.74 -10.42 11.05
N LEU A 148 -18.22 -10.90 12.18
CA LEU A 148 -18.34 -12.31 12.61
C LEU A 148 -18.33 -12.41 14.14
N THR A 149 -19.28 -11.75 14.79
CA THR A 149 -19.76 -12.19 16.11
C THR A 149 -21.28 -12.25 16.08
N SER A 150 -21.78 -13.42 15.72
CA SER A 150 -23.05 -13.93 16.23
C SER A 150 -22.95 -15.44 16.38
#